data_AF-A0A4Y4CX47-F1
#
_entry.id   AF-A0A4Y4CX47-F1
#
_cell.length_a   1.000
_cell.length_b   1.000
_cell.length_c   1.000
_cell.angle_alpha   90.00
_cell.angle_beta   90.00
_cell.angle_gamma   90.00
#
_symmetry.space_group_name_H-M   'P 1'
#
loop_
_entity.id
_entity.type
_entity.pdbx_description
1 polymer ?
#
loop_
_entity_poly.entity_id
_entity_poly.type
_entity_poly.pdbx_seq_one_letter_code
_entity_poly.pdbx_strand_id
1 'polypeptide(L)'
;MSNVDPKTKVTAAQTRKNIAAYQALTNMPDYKANNPAHSREAAEAAYQTLIAAERKAVIDKATSAASDDAVVSARRGLQDVILGVKLEAKALYGPSSDQVAALGLKKKSEKAKKSKKAKVKKTE
;
A
#
# COMPACT_ATOMS: atom_id res chain seq x y z
N MET A 1 9.70 -14.44 35.52
CA MET A 1 9.46 -12.99 35.68
C MET A 1 10.06 -12.29 34.48
N SER A 2 9.33 -11.37 33.85
CA SER A 2 9.85 -10.61 32.70
C SER A 2 10.77 -9.50 33.22
N ASN A 3 11.98 -9.39 32.66
CA ASN A 3 12.95 -8.36 33.05
C ASN A 3 12.60 -6.97 32.49
N VAL A 4 11.57 -6.88 31.65
CA VAL A 4 11.09 -5.63 31.06
C VAL A 4 9.57 -5.59 31.21
N ASP A 5 9.06 -4.47 31.70
CA ASP A 5 7.62 -4.22 31.76
C ASP A 5 7.01 -4.25 30.35
N PRO A 6 5.86 -4.91 30.16
CA PRO A 6 5.22 -5.03 28.85
C PRO A 6 4.75 -3.68 28.28
N LYS A 7 4.64 -2.64 29.12
CA LYS A 7 4.28 -1.28 28.72
C LYS A 7 5.48 -0.44 28.28
N THR A 8 6.70 -0.90 28.56
CA THR A 8 7.92 -0.17 28.22
C THR A 8 8.18 -0.28 26.73
N LYS A 9 8.25 0.88 26.06
CA LYS A 9 8.57 0.92 24.64
C LYS A 9 10.05 0.61 24.43
N VAL A 10 10.34 -0.47 23.70
CA VAL A 10 11.69 -0.77 23.22
C VAL A 10 11.87 -0.11 21.86
N THR A 11 12.79 0.86 21.77
CA THR A 11 13.07 1.56 20.52
C THR A 11 13.98 0.72 19.62
N ALA A 12 13.94 0.96 18.30
CA ALA A 12 14.85 0.29 17.36
C ALA A 12 16.34 0.56 17.69
N ALA A 13 16.66 1.74 18.22
CA ALA A 13 18.01 2.05 18.68
C ALA A 13 18.43 1.17 19.86
N GLN A 14 17.51 0.92 20.80
CA GLN A 14 17.76 0.01 21.92
C GLN A 14 17.91 -1.43 21.45
N THR A 15 17.06 -1.89 20.53
CA THR A 15 17.18 -3.23 19.92
C THR A 15 18.55 -3.43 19.26
N ARG A 16 19.05 -2.44 18.51
CA ARG A 16 20.40 -2.51 17.90
C ARG A 16 21.51 -2.64 18.94
N LYS A 17 21.43 -1.87 20.04
CA LYS A 17 22.38 -2.01 21.16
C LYS A 17 22.32 -3.41 21.78
N ASN A 18 21.13 -3.97 21.94
CA ASN A 18 20.95 -5.32 22.47
C ASN A 18 21.50 -6.41 21.53
N ILE A 19 21.34 -6.24 20.21
CA ILE A 19 21.95 -7.14 19.21
C ILE A 19 23.48 -7.08 19.32
N ALA A 20 24.06 -5.89 19.43
CA ALA A 20 25.51 -5.74 19.64
C ALA A 20 25.98 -6.39 20.96
N ALA A 21 25.18 -6.28 22.03
CA ALA A 21 25.47 -6.95 23.30
C ALA A 21 25.42 -8.48 23.17
N TYR A 22 24.45 -9.02 22.42
CA TYR A 22 24.39 -10.45 22.11
C TYR A 22 25.59 -10.91 21.26
N GLN A 23 26.04 -10.14 20.27
CA GLN A 23 27.25 -10.43 19.50
C GLN A 23 28.53 -10.36 20.36
N ALA A 24 28.58 -9.47 21.36
CA ALA A 24 29.67 -9.45 22.32
C ALA A 24 29.63 -10.70 23.22
N LEU A 25 28.43 -11.15 23.62
CA LEU A 25 28.24 -12.36 24.43
C LEU A 25 28.75 -13.62 23.72
N THR A 26 28.59 -13.72 22.40
CA THR A 26 29.13 -14.87 21.64
C THR A 26 30.66 -14.95 21.67
N ASN A 27 31.33 -13.83 21.91
CA ASN A 27 32.79 -13.74 22.00
C ASN A 27 33.33 -13.97 23.43
N MET A 28 32.47 -14.21 24.42
CA MET A 28 32.84 -14.48 25.81
C MET A 28 32.69 -15.96 26.12
N PRO A 29 33.67 -16.83 25.77
CA PRO A 29 33.54 -18.29 25.88
C PRO A 29 33.40 -18.79 27.32
N ASP A 30 33.87 -18.02 28.29
CA ASP A 30 33.86 -18.28 29.73
C ASP A 30 32.56 -17.82 30.44
N TYR A 31 31.66 -17.12 29.74
CA TYR A 31 30.38 -16.71 30.33
C TYR A 31 29.53 -17.91 30.74
N LYS A 32 29.25 -18.04 32.04
CA LYS A 32 28.33 -19.03 32.62
C LYS A 32 27.20 -18.33 33.36
N ALA A 33 25.97 -18.56 32.89
CA ALA A 33 24.80 -17.98 33.54
C ALA A 33 24.44 -18.75 34.82
N ASN A 34 24.20 -18.02 35.90
CA ASN A 34 23.64 -18.60 37.13
C ASN A 34 22.13 -18.91 36.98
N ASN A 35 21.45 -18.19 36.09
CA ASN A 35 20.05 -18.39 35.75
C ASN A 35 19.95 -18.97 34.33
N PRO A 36 19.31 -20.14 34.13
CA PRO A 36 19.13 -20.72 32.79
C PRO A 36 18.37 -19.80 31.82
N ALA A 37 17.51 -18.92 32.31
CA ALA A 37 16.82 -17.93 31.46
C ALA A 37 17.74 -16.85 30.86
N HIS A 38 18.99 -16.76 31.32
CA HIS A 38 20.01 -15.83 30.82
C HIS A 38 21.22 -16.56 30.25
N SER A 39 21.04 -17.83 29.91
CA SER A 39 22.06 -18.63 29.22
C SER A 39 22.25 -18.14 27.78
N ARG A 40 23.32 -18.61 27.14
CA ARG A 40 23.56 -18.27 25.72
C ARG A 40 22.49 -18.84 24.82
N GLU A 41 21.98 -20.02 25.14
CA GLU A 41 20.89 -20.67 24.41
C GLU A 41 19.61 -19.84 24.50
N ALA A 42 19.31 -19.27 25.68
CA ALA A 42 18.16 -18.38 25.84
C ALA A 42 18.33 -17.08 25.04
N ALA A 43 19.53 -16.50 25.03
CA ALA A 43 19.83 -15.30 24.24
C ALA A 43 19.76 -15.56 22.73
N GLU A 44 20.28 -16.70 22.26
CA GLU A 44 20.16 -17.18 20.88
C GLU A 44 18.69 -17.34 20.46
N ALA A 45 17.90 -18.04 21.26
CA ALA A 45 16.48 -18.25 20.98
C ALA A 45 15.70 -16.92 20.88
N ALA A 46 16.01 -15.96 21.74
CA ALA A 46 15.41 -14.62 21.69
C ALA A 46 15.84 -13.86 20.42
N TYR A 47 17.12 -13.94 20.04
CA TYR A 47 17.64 -13.33 18.81
C TYR A 47 17.00 -13.93 17.55
N GLN A 48 16.90 -15.26 17.47
CA GLN A 48 16.25 -15.94 16.33
C GLN A 48 14.76 -15.59 16.23
N THR A 49 14.08 -15.49 17.37
CA THR A 49 12.67 -15.07 17.41
C THR A 49 12.49 -13.66 16.86
N LEU A 50 13.39 -12.72 17.23
CA LEU A 50 13.37 -11.36 16.70
C LEU A 50 13.57 -11.35 15.17
N ILE A 51 14.60 -12.03 14.67
CA ILE A 51 14.90 -12.08 13.23
C ILE A 51 13.75 -12.73 12.45
N ALA A 52 13.13 -13.79 12.98
CA ALA A 52 11.98 -14.43 12.36
C ALA A 52 10.78 -13.47 12.27
N ALA A 53 10.50 -12.71 13.34
CA ALA A 53 9.43 -11.72 13.36
C ALA A 53 9.69 -10.56 12.37
N GLU A 54 10.92 -10.05 12.32
CA GLU A 54 11.31 -8.99 11.38
C GLU A 54 11.19 -9.46 9.91
N ARG A 55 11.66 -10.68 9.60
CA ARG A 55 11.51 -11.27 8.27
C ARG A 55 10.05 -11.42 7.87
N LYS A 56 9.21 -11.93 8.77
CA LYS A 56 7.76 -12.06 8.53
C LYS A 56 7.14 -10.70 8.21
N ALA A 57 7.45 -9.66 8.99
CA ALA A 57 6.93 -8.32 8.75
C ALA A 57 7.30 -7.75 7.37
N VAL A 58 8.53 -8.02 6.89
CA VAL A 58 8.95 -7.62 5.55
C VAL A 58 8.17 -8.36 4.46
N ILE A 59 7.99 -9.68 4.61
CA ILE A 59 7.22 -10.50 3.67
C ILE A 59 5.76 -10.05 3.62
N ASP A 60 5.14 -9.81 4.77
CA ASP A 60 3.76 -9.36 4.85
C ASP A 60 3.59 -7.99 4.19
N LYS A 61 4.53 -7.06 4.40
CA LYS A 61 4.54 -5.76 3.73
C LYS A 61 4.67 -5.88 2.21
N ALA A 62 5.57 -6.74 1.73
CA ALA A 62 5.73 -6.99 0.30
C ALA A 62 4.47 -7.61 -0.31
N THR A 63 3.82 -8.52 0.41
CA THR A 63 2.56 -9.17 0.00
C THR A 63 1.42 -8.16 -0.06
N SER A 64 1.32 -7.24 0.92
CA SER A 64 0.35 -6.15 0.89
C SER A 64 0.57 -5.25 -0.33
N ALA A 65 1.81 -4.85 -0.61
CA ALA A 65 2.12 -4.02 -1.77
C ALA A 65 1.74 -4.71 -3.09
N ALA A 66 2.06 -6.01 -3.23
CA ALA A 66 1.65 -6.79 -4.40
C ALA A 66 0.12 -6.88 -4.55
N SER A 67 -0.60 -6.98 -3.43
CA SER A 67 -2.07 -6.99 -3.42
C SER A 67 -2.65 -5.65 -3.87
N ASP A 68 -2.07 -4.54 -3.41
CA ASP A 68 -2.46 -3.19 -3.83
C ASP A 68 -2.22 -2.97 -5.34
N ASP A 69 -1.08 -3.43 -5.85
CA ASP A 69 -0.77 -3.37 -7.28
C ASP A 69 -1.77 -4.18 -8.13
N ALA A 70 -2.18 -5.36 -7.64
CA ALA A 70 -3.20 -6.17 -8.30
C ALA A 70 -4.55 -5.44 -8.37
N VAL A 71 -4.95 -4.74 -7.30
CA VAL A 71 -6.18 -3.93 -7.27
C VAL A 71 -6.08 -2.76 -8.26
N VAL A 72 -4.93 -2.09 -8.33
CA VAL A 72 -4.70 -0.99 -9.29
C VAL A 72 -4.79 -1.51 -10.73
N SER A 73 -4.21 -2.67 -11.01
CA SER A 73 -4.30 -3.32 -12.33
C SER A 73 -5.75 -3.67 -12.69
N ALA A 74 -6.49 -4.29 -11.78
CA ALA A 74 -7.89 -4.62 -11.98
C ALA A 74 -8.77 -3.37 -12.24
N ARG A 75 -8.53 -2.28 -11.50
CA ARG A 75 -9.21 -0.99 -11.72
C ARG A 75 -8.94 -0.43 -13.12
N ARG A 76 -7.70 -0.54 -13.60
CA ARG A 76 -7.34 -0.11 -14.97
C ARG A 76 -8.06 -0.96 -16.02
N GLY A 77 -8.09 -2.28 -15.84
CA GLY A 77 -8.81 -3.19 -16.73
C GLY A 77 -10.31 -2.85 -16.82
N LEU A 78 -10.96 -2.60 -15.68
CA LEU A 78 -12.36 -2.18 -15.66
C LEU A 78 -12.57 -0.85 -16.38
N GLN A 79 -11.71 0.14 -16.12
CA GLN A 79 -11.78 1.46 -16.76
C GLN A 79 -11.71 1.33 -18.28
N ASP A 80 -10.79 0.52 -18.80
CA ASP A 80 -10.59 0.32 -20.23
C ASP A 80 -11.84 -0.26 -20.92
N VAL A 81 -12.39 -1.34 -20.35
CA VAL A 81 -13.62 -1.98 -20.85
C VAL A 81 -14.79 -0.99 -20.83
N ILE A 82 -14.99 -0.28 -19.72
CA ILE A 82 -16.11 0.67 -19.59
C ILE A 82 -15.96 1.86 -20.55
N LEU A 83 -14.74 2.30 -20.85
CA LEU A 83 -14.50 3.32 -21.88
C LEU A 83 -14.86 2.78 -23.27
N GLY A 84 -14.48 1.54 -23.59
CA GLY A 84 -14.90 0.85 -24.82
C GLY A 84 -16.43 0.79 -24.95
N VAL A 85 -17.12 0.30 -23.92
CA VAL A 85 -18.61 0.22 -23.88
C VAL A 85 -19.25 1.60 -24.12
N LYS A 86 -18.70 2.65 -23.52
CA LYS A 86 -19.19 4.04 -23.72
C LYS A 86 -19.03 4.51 -25.16
N LEU A 87 -17.94 4.13 -25.83
CA LEU A 87 -17.69 4.46 -27.24
C LEU A 87 -18.62 3.68 -28.17
N GLU A 88 -18.79 2.39 -27.94
CA GLU A 88 -19.70 1.52 -28.72
C GLU A 88 -21.16 1.94 -28.57
N ALA A 89 -21.63 2.19 -27.34
CA ALA A 89 -22.99 2.67 -27.10
C ALA A 89 -23.27 3.98 -27.83
N LYS A 90 -22.27 4.88 -27.88
CA LYS A 90 -22.38 6.13 -28.64
C LYS A 90 -22.43 5.91 -30.14
N ALA A 91 -21.74 4.89 -30.67
CA ALA A 91 -21.79 4.52 -32.07
C ALA A 91 -23.13 3.87 -32.45
N LEU A 92 -23.65 2.97 -31.61
CA LEU A 92 -24.89 2.20 -31.86
C LEU A 92 -26.15 3.05 -31.69
N TYR A 93 -26.30 3.74 -30.56
CA TYR A 93 -27.53 4.48 -30.25
C TYR A 93 -27.48 5.96 -30.65
N GLY A 94 -26.29 6.43 -31.03
CA GLY A 94 -26.07 7.82 -31.38
C GLY A 94 -25.92 8.75 -30.18
N PRO A 95 -25.30 9.93 -30.38
CA PRO A 95 -24.81 10.81 -29.32
C PRO A 95 -25.89 11.58 -28.53
N SER A 96 -27.17 11.38 -28.83
CA SER A 96 -28.31 12.05 -28.15
C SER A 96 -29.27 11.07 -27.46
N SER A 97 -28.98 9.77 -27.48
CA SER A 97 -29.87 8.73 -26.93
C SER A 97 -29.85 8.70 -25.39
N ASP A 98 -30.97 8.30 -24.79
CA ASP A 98 -31.12 8.12 -23.34
C ASP A 98 -30.22 6.99 -22.79
N GLN A 99 -29.98 5.96 -23.58
CA GLN A 99 -29.10 4.83 -23.24
C GLN A 99 -27.64 5.30 -23.08
N VAL A 100 -27.18 6.22 -23.94
CA VAL A 100 -25.85 6.83 -23.84
C VAL A 100 -25.75 7.76 -22.62
N ALA A 101 -26.84 8.44 -22.27
CA ALA A 101 -26.92 9.29 -21.09
C ALA A 101 -26.88 8.51 -19.77
N ALA A 102 -27.52 7.35 -19.72
CA ALA A 102 -27.50 6.44 -18.57
C ALA A 102 -26.07 5.94 -18.25
N LEU A 103 -25.19 5.85 -19.26
CA LEU A 103 -23.76 5.52 -19.09
C LEU A 103 -22.92 6.71 -18.59
N GLY A 104 -23.55 7.80 -18.17
CA GLY A 104 -22.90 9.00 -17.64
C GLY A 104 -22.29 9.91 -18.70
N LEU A 105 -22.64 9.74 -19.99
CA LEU A 105 -22.21 10.64 -21.06
C LEU A 105 -23.24 11.76 -21.27
N LYS A 106 -22.77 13.01 -21.36
CA LYS A 106 -23.66 14.16 -21.60
C LYS A 106 -24.22 14.13 -23.03
N LYS A 107 -25.55 14.16 -23.18
CA LYS A 107 -26.23 14.19 -24.49
C LYS A 107 -25.78 15.39 -25.32
N LYS A 108 -25.79 15.28 -26.65
CA LYS A 108 -25.55 16.42 -27.55
C LYS A 108 -26.54 17.57 -27.34
N SER A 109 -27.79 17.30 -26.96
CA SER A 109 -28.80 18.32 -26.65
C SER A 109 -28.51 19.06 -25.34
N GLU A 110 -27.89 18.40 -24.36
CA GLU A 110 -27.52 18.97 -23.06
C GLU A 110 -26.09 19.54 -23.03
N LYS A 111 -25.27 19.23 -24.04
CA LYS A 111 -24.03 19.96 -24.26
C LYS A 111 -24.39 21.39 -24.66
N ALA A 112 -24.19 22.32 -23.74
CA ALA A 112 -24.33 23.75 -23.99
C ALA A 112 -23.73 24.08 -25.36
N LYS A 113 -24.58 24.56 -26.29
CA LYS A 113 -24.11 25.14 -27.55
C LYS A 113 -23.06 26.18 -27.15
N LYS A 114 -21.80 25.97 -27.55
CA LYS A 114 -20.86 27.10 -27.61
C LYS A 114 -21.55 28.12 -28.50
N SER A 115 -22.15 29.15 -27.89
CA SER A 115 -22.69 30.27 -28.62
C SER A 115 -21.50 30.82 -29.41
N LYS A 116 -21.56 30.69 -30.74
CA LYS A 116 -20.68 31.48 -31.59
C LYS A 116 -21.05 32.92 -31.26
N LYS A 117 -20.25 33.58 -30.41
CA LYS A 117 -20.36 35.03 -30.21
C LYS A 117 -20.26 35.62 -31.61
N ALA A 118 -21.37 36.10 -32.14
CA ALA A 118 -21.39 36.87 -33.37
C ALA A 118 -20.40 38.02 -33.15
N LYS A 119 -19.37 38.11 -34.01
CA LYS A 119 -18.52 39.29 -34.06
C LYS A 119 -19.45 40.46 -34.39
N VAL A 120 -19.77 41.29 -33.41
CA VAL A 120 -20.40 42.58 -33.65
C VAL A 120 -19.34 43.42 -34.35
N LYS A 121 -19.51 43.62 -35.67
CA LYS A 121 -18.81 44.68 -36.41
C LYS A 121 -19.23 46.00 -35.75
N LYS A 122 -18.27 46.72 -35.18
CA LYS A 122 -18.44 48.16 -34.91
C LYS A 122 -18.39 48.86 -36.27
N THR A 123 -19.49 49.50 -36.64
CA THR A 123 -19.53 50.48 -37.72
C THR A 123 -19.46 51.86 -37.08
N GLU A 124 -18.75 52.76 -37.76
CA GLU A 124 -18.39 54.16 -37.44
C GLU A 124 -19.36 54.99 -36.60
#